data_AF-A0A399WC25-F1
#
_entry.id   AF-A0A399WC25-F1
#
_cell.length_a   1.000
_cell.length_b   1.000
_cell.length_c   1.000
_cell.angle_alpha   90.00
_cell.angle_beta   90.00
_cell.angle_gamma   90.00
#
_symmetry.space_group_name_H-M   'P 1'
#
loop_
_entity.id
_entity.type
_entity.pdbx_description
1 polymer ?
#
loop_
_entity_poly.entity_id
_entity_poly.type
_entity_poly.pdbx_seq_one_letter_code
_entity_poly.pdbx_strand_id
1 'polypeptide(L)'
;MLCYDMKLSSKKLITQQLNLRFFDLDTIIKSDSCDFIRLFARLYRRFQKDGPSPTAQLPVEFVLLANPDNPWRKPVMIFDGKVWPVSNPEFLEGYAYESILSALVTRVRSHMLVHAGAVSRRGQGIIITADTGHGKTTLVLELIRRGFKFLSDEMAALGRADHLVHPFPRSLWIRRGALEMAGFPGLASRAIEWMDKLLLDIEEIKPGSLGEAAPIRHIIILQDPAETQGEIQDNAGQELCVMIDRLDDTLLATVGQIEGVTGVRVEADCGFPMLRLRAVRASFALSRIEALCRERRILVLDVIKGARARPTFERPATLKPIPKSQAVMELLSRFQGGYMSELLHNEFGGSSTRLFMELSGIMGQADCHQLSVGPLHEMADLVCNLANVCSKGS
;
A
#
# COMPACT_ATOMS: atom_id res chain seq x y z
N MET A 1 -25.59 1.62 -23.98
CA MET A 1 -26.27 0.42 -24.52
C MET A 1 -25.27 -0.73 -24.73
N LEU A 2 -24.25 -0.60 -25.59
CA LEU A 2 -23.24 -1.66 -25.84
C LEU A 2 -22.54 -2.24 -24.60
N CYS A 3 -22.07 -1.41 -23.65
CA CYS A 3 -21.48 -1.91 -22.40
C CYS A 3 -22.47 -2.63 -21.46
N TYR A 4 -23.78 -2.34 -21.58
CA TYR A 4 -24.81 -2.97 -20.74
C TYR A 4 -25.16 -4.36 -21.27
N ASP A 5 -25.32 -4.49 -22.60
CA ASP A 5 -25.53 -5.78 -23.26
C ASP A 5 -24.31 -6.72 -23.12
N MET A 6 -23.09 -6.17 -23.16
CA MET A 6 -21.87 -6.96 -22.94
C MET A 6 -21.71 -7.42 -21.48
N LYS A 7 -22.18 -6.65 -20.49
CA LYS A 7 -22.25 -7.07 -19.08
C LYS A 7 -23.28 -8.20 -18.84
N LEU A 8 -24.37 -8.22 -19.59
CA LEU A 8 -25.35 -9.30 -19.55
C LEU A 8 -24.78 -10.59 -20.15
N SER A 9 -23.98 -10.48 -21.21
CA SER A 9 -23.27 -11.63 -21.81
C SER A 9 -22.17 -12.19 -20.89
N SER A 10 -21.41 -11.34 -20.20
CA SER A 10 -20.35 -11.79 -19.28
C SER A 10 -20.88 -12.54 -18.05
N LYS A 11 -22.14 -12.29 -17.61
CA LYS A 11 -22.77 -13.08 -16.53
C LYS A 11 -22.84 -14.58 -16.84
N LYS A 12 -22.91 -14.99 -18.11
CA LYS A 12 -22.89 -16.42 -18.49
C LYS A 12 -21.50 -17.04 -18.44
N LEU A 13 -20.44 -16.23 -18.48
CA LEU A 13 -19.04 -16.67 -18.45
C LEU A 13 -18.49 -16.77 -17.02
N ILE A 14 -19.07 -16.02 -16.08
CA ILE A 14 -18.68 -16.07 -14.67
C ILE A 14 -19.14 -17.40 -14.09
N THR A 15 -18.17 -18.24 -13.75
CA THR A 15 -18.43 -19.57 -13.19
C THR A 15 -18.00 -19.66 -11.74
N GLN A 16 -17.18 -18.73 -11.26
CA GLN A 16 -16.55 -18.80 -9.94
C GLN A 16 -16.64 -17.45 -9.21
N GLN A 17 -16.72 -17.51 -7.88
CA GLN A 17 -16.80 -16.35 -7.01
C GLN A 17 -16.03 -16.57 -5.70
N LEU A 18 -15.39 -15.51 -5.20
CA LEU A 18 -14.75 -15.41 -3.91
C LEU A 18 -15.36 -14.25 -3.12
N ASN A 19 -15.79 -14.53 -1.89
CA ASN A 19 -16.31 -13.52 -0.97
C ASN A 19 -15.24 -13.19 0.06
N LEU A 20 -14.92 -11.91 0.16
CA LEU A 20 -13.93 -11.37 1.07
C LEU A 20 -14.56 -10.29 1.95
N ARG A 21 -13.98 -10.05 3.11
CA ARG A 21 -14.30 -8.92 3.98
C ARG A 21 -13.03 -8.26 4.48
N PHE A 22 -12.88 -6.98 4.16
CA PHE A 22 -11.81 -6.13 4.63
C PHE A 22 -12.41 -5.13 5.61
N PHE A 23 -12.31 -5.42 6.90
CA PHE A 23 -12.92 -4.62 7.96
C PHE A 23 -14.44 -4.42 7.78
N ASP A 24 -14.87 -3.20 7.44
CA ASP A 24 -16.26 -2.81 7.19
C ASP A 24 -16.70 -2.94 5.73
N LEU A 25 -15.82 -3.46 4.86
CA LEU A 25 -16.05 -3.55 3.42
C LEU A 25 -16.18 -5.02 2.97
N ASP A 26 -17.35 -5.37 2.47
CA ASP A 26 -17.55 -6.62 1.75
C ASP A 26 -17.05 -6.48 0.30
N THR A 27 -16.29 -7.47 -0.17
CA THR A 27 -15.72 -7.49 -1.51
C THR A 27 -15.98 -8.82 -2.18
N ILE A 28 -16.44 -8.78 -3.42
CA ILE A 28 -16.75 -9.95 -4.23
C ILE A 28 -15.84 -9.95 -5.45
N ILE A 29 -15.05 -11.02 -5.61
CA ILE A 29 -14.25 -11.25 -6.81
C ILE A 29 -14.91 -12.36 -7.60
N LYS A 30 -15.26 -12.07 -8.84
CA LYS A 30 -15.85 -13.01 -9.80
C LYS A 30 -14.89 -13.24 -10.95
N SER A 31 -14.82 -14.46 -11.45
CA SER A 31 -13.98 -14.75 -12.61
C SER A 31 -14.54 -15.90 -13.45
N ASP A 32 -14.14 -15.92 -14.72
CA ASP A 32 -14.26 -17.05 -15.64
C ASP A 32 -13.11 -18.07 -15.48
N SER A 33 -12.13 -17.79 -14.61
CA SER A 33 -10.98 -18.66 -14.32
C SER A 33 -11.00 -19.18 -12.88
N CYS A 34 -11.00 -20.51 -12.73
CA CYS A 34 -10.92 -21.16 -11.43
C CYS A 34 -9.55 -20.97 -10.78
N ASP A 35 -8.47 -21.03 -11.57
CA ASP A 35 -7.11 -20.83 -11.06
C ASP A 35 -6.90 -19.41 -10.54
N PHE A 36 -7.53 -18.43 -11.18
CA PHE A 36 -7.51 -17.05 -10.73
C PHE A 36 -8.22 -16.89 -9.37
N ILE A 37 -9.40 -17.49 -9.19
CA ILE A 37 -10.09 -17.49 -7.90
C ILE A 37 -9.30 -18.21 -6.82
N ARG A 38 -8.70 -19.38 -7.13
CA ARG A 38 -7.84 -20.10 -6.18
C ARG A 38 -6.64 -19.27 -5.76
N LEU A 39 -6.03 -18.55 -6.71
CA LEU A 39 -4.94 -17.63 -6.43
C LEU A 39 -5.39 -16.56 -5.43
N PHE A 40 -6.45 -15.81 -5.73
CA PHE A 40 -6.90 -14.72 -4.86
C PHE A 40 -7.42 -15.23 -3.51
N ALA A 41 -8.00 -16.43 -3.47
CA ALA A 41 -8.36 -17.10 -2.22
C ALA A 41 -7.12 -17.37 -1.36
N ARG A 42 -5.98 -17.76 -1.97
CA ARG A 42 -4.70 -17.90 -1.25
C ARG A 42 -4.15 -16.55 -0.79
N LEU A 43 -4.13 -15.54 -1.67
CA LEU A 43 -3.56 -14.21 -1.38
C LEU A 43 -4.30 -13.45 -0.28
N TYR A 44 -5.62 -13.67 -0.19
CA TYR A 44 -6.51 -13.03 0.79
C TYR A 44 -7.14 -14.05 1.74
N ARG A 45 -6.46 -15.17 2.02
CA ARG A 45 -7.03 -16.30 2.78
C ARG A 45 -7.66 -15.91 4.13
N ARG A 46 -7.10 -14.90 4.80
CA ARG A 46 -7.54 -14.41 6.12
C ARG A 46 -8.69 -13.40 6.05
N PHE A 47 -9.06 -12.97 4.85
CA PHE A 47 -10.19 -12.09 4.60
C PHE A 47 -11.38 -12.86 4.01
N GLN A 48 -11.27 -14.17 3.78
CA GLN A 48 -12.38 -14.96 3.27
C GLN A 48 -13.55 -14.95 4.24
N LYS A 49 -14.76 -14.81 3.69
CA LYS A 49 -16.00 -14.73 4.44
C LYS A 49 -16.92 -15.88 4.04
N ASP A 50 -17.39 -16.61 5.03
CA ASP A 50 -18.44 -17.60 4.86
C ASP A 50 -19.81 -16.92 4.97
N GLY A 51 -20.58 -16.96 3.87
CA GLY A 51 -21.96 -16.48 3.82
C GLY A 51 -22.15 -14.96 3.87
N PRO A 52 -23.39 -14.48 3.64
CA PRO A 52 -23.72 -13.07 3.76
C PRO A 52 -23.73 -12.64 5.24
N SER A 53 -23.10 -11.50 5.54
CA SER A 53 -23.22 -10.80 6.84
C SER A 53 -23.74 -9.42 6.53
N PRO A 54 -24.73 -8.90 7.29
CA PRO A 54 -25.26 -7.56 7.05
C PRO A 54 -24.15 -6.52 7.25
N THR A 55 -23.81 -5.81 6.18
CA THR A 55 -22.92 -4.66 6.21
C THR A 55 -23.72 -3.39 5.97
N ALA A 56 -23.26 -2.28 6.55
CA ALA A 56 -23.82 -0.96 6.27
C ALA A 56 -23.48 -0.45 4.85
N GLN A 57 -22.54 -1.12 4.18
CA GLN A 57 -22.02 -0.77 2.85
C GLN A 57 -22.43 -1.80 1.82
N LEU A 58 -22.71 -1.32 0.60
CA LEU A 58 -22.89 -2.20 -0.56
C LEU A 58 -21.57 -2.92 -0.86
N PRO A 59 -21.61 -4.23 -1.18
CA PRO A 59 -20.40 -4.95 -1.57
C PRO A 59 -19.75 -4.35 -2.82
N VAL A 60 -18.42 -4.33 -2.82
CA VAL A 60 -17.63 -3.95 -4.00
C VAL A 60 -17.42 -5.17 -4.87
N GLU A 61 -17.86 -5.11 -6.13
CA GLU A 61 -17.73 -6.23 -7.07
C GLU A 61 -16.60 -5.98 -8.08
N PHE A 62 -15.71 -6.95 -8.18
CA PHE A 62 -14.71 -7.08 -9.24
C PHE A 62 -15.05 -8.28 -10.10
N VAL A 63 -15.09 -8.08 -11.41
CA VAL A 63 -15.17 -9.19 -12.38
C VAL A 63 -13.88 -9.22 -13.18
N LEU A 64 -13.23 -10.38 -13.19
CA LEU A 64 -11.96 -10.60 -13.87
C LEU A 64 -12.20 -11.66 -14.95
N LEU A 65 -12.20 -11.23 -16.20
CA LEU A 65 -12.33 -12.13 -17.35
C LEU A 65 -10.92 -12.39 -17.88
N ALA A 66 -10.36 -13.54 -17.53
CA ALA A 66 -9.01 -13.93 -17.88
C ALA A 66 -8.93 -14.58 -19.28
N ASN A 67 -9.98 -15.30 -19.69
CA ASN A 67 -9.96 -16.03 -20.96
C ASN A 67 -10.32 -15.09 -22.12
N PRO A 68 -9.68 -15.21 -23.29
CA PRO A 68 -10.00 -14.39 -24.46
C PRO A 68 -11.39 -14.70 -25.05
N ASP A 69 -12.06 -15.78 -24.62
CA ASP A 69 -13.43 -16.15 -25.02
C ASP A 69 -14.51 -15.27 -24.35
N ASN A 70 -14.18 -13.99 -24.14
CA ASN A 70 -15.08 -12.99 -23.60
C ASN A 70 -15.40 -11.93 -24.68
N PRO A 71 -16.44 -11.10 -24.48
CA PRO A 71 -16.87 -10.11 -25.47
C PRO A 71 -15.80 -9.10 -25.92
N TRP A 72 -14.71 -8.91 -25.16
CA TRP A 72 -13.60 -8.01 -25.48
C TRP A 72 -12.41 -8.70 -26.16
N ARG A 73 -12.43 -10.03 -26.31
CA ARG A 73 -11.37 -10.85 -26.94
C ARG A 73 -9.97 -10.70 -26.34
N LYS A 74 -9.90 -10.29 -25.08
CA LYS A 74 -8.66 -10.12 -24.30
C LYS A 74 -8.98 -10.09 -22.80
N PRO A 75 -8.00 -10.28 -21.92
CA PRO A 75 -8.25 -10.15 -20.49
C PRO A 75 -8.74 -8.74 -20.12
N VAL A 76 -9.77 -8.68 -19.28
CA VAL A 76 -10.35 -7.43 -18.79
C VAL A 76 -10.68 -7.52 -17.31
N MET A 77 -10.53 -6.40 -16.62
CA MET A 77 -11.04 -6.21 -15.26
C MET A 77 -12.26 -5.30 -15.32
N ILE A 78 -13.30 -5.59 -14.54
CA ILE A 78 -14.52 -4.81 -14.50
C ILE A 78 -14.82 -4.47 -13.05
N PHE A 79 -14.81 -3.18 -12.73
CA PHE A 79 -15.15 -2.65 -11.41
C PHE A 79 -15.57 -1.19 -11.56
N ASP A 80 -16.28 -0.65 -10.58
CA ASP A 80 -16.85 0.72 -10.62
C ASP A 80 -17.69 1.00 -11.86
N GLY A 81 -18.39 -0.03 -12.33
CA GLY A 81 -19.22 0.04 -13.53
C GLY A 81 -18.43 0.17 -14.84
N LYS A 82 -17.10 0.20 -14.81
CA LYS A 82 -16.22 0.39 -15.96
C LYS A 82 -15.48 -0.89 -16.32
N VAL A 83 -15.10 -1.00 -17.59
CA VAL A 83 -14.21 -2.04 -18.11
C VAL A 83 -12.81 -1.45 -18.22
N TRP A 84 -11.83 -2.18 -17.70
CA TRP A 84 -10.42 -1.86 -17.66
C TRP A 84 -9.67 -2.92 -18.47
N PRO A 85 -9.30 -2.61 -19.72
CA PRO A 85 -8.49 -3.51 -20.53
C PRO A 85 -7.11 -3.69 -19.92
N VAL A 86 -6.66 -4.93 -19.85
CA VAL A 86 -5.30 -5.27 -19.44
C VAL A 86 -4.36 -5.06 -20.61
N SER A 87 -3.34 -4.24 -20.42
CA SER A 87 -2.39 -3.87 -21.48
C SER A 87 -1.45 -5.03 -21.84
N ASN A 88 -0.95 -5.74 -20.83
CA ASN A 88 -0.17 -6.96 -21.00
C ASN A 88 -0.84 -8.14 -20.27
N PRO A 89 -1.43 -9.11 -21.00
CA PRO A 89 -2.08 -10.30 -20.43
C PRO A 89 -1.22 -11.13 -19.47
N GLU A 90 0.10 -11.16 -19.65
CA GLU A 90 1.05 -11.94 -18.82
C GLU A 90 1.08 -11.49 -17.35
N PHE A 91 0.50 -10.32 -17.09
CA PHE A 91 0.58 -9.61 -15.83
C PHE A 91 -0.79 -9.39 -15.18
N LEU A 92 -1.81 -10.11 -15.65
CA LEU A 92 -3.20 -9.99 -15.19
C LEU A 92 -3.30 -10.09 -13.66
N GLU A 93 -2.59 -11.01 -13.04
CA GLU A 93 -2.58 -11.24 -11.58
C GLU A 93 -2.11 -9.99 -10.84
N GLY A 94 -1.00 -9.39 -11.28
CA GLY A 94 -0.43 -8.17 -10.70
C GLY A 94 -1.37 -6.98 -10.85
N TYR A 95 -1.92 -6.76 -12.05
CA TYR A 95 -2.89 -5.69 -12.29
C TYR A 95 -4.15 -5.82 -11.43
N ALA A 96 -4.70 -7.03 -11.34
CA ALA A 96 -5.89 -7.29 -10.55
C ALA A 96 -5.60 -7.10 -9.06
N TYR A 97 -4.44 -7.55 -8.59
CA TYR A 97 -4.01 -7.41 -7.21
C TYR A 97 -3.94 -5.95 -6.79
N GLU A 98 -3.23 -5.12 -7.57
CA GLU A 98 -3.11 -3.68 -7.30
C GLU A 98 -4.45 -2.96 -7.46
N SER A 99 -5.26 -3.30 -8.46
CA SER A 99 -6.57 -2.67 -8.68
C SER A 99 -7.55 -2.96 -7.54
N ILE A 100 -7.58 -4.21 -7.07
CA ILE A 100 -8.39 -4.59 -5.91
C ILE A 100 -7.89 -3.84 -4.68
N LEU A 101 -6.58 -3.87 -4.39
CA LEU A 101 -6.01 -3.17 -3.25
C LEU A 101 -6.32 -1.67 -3.27
N SER A 102 -6.11 -0.99 -4.40
CA SER A 102 -6.41 0.43 -4.59
C SER A 102 -7.88 0.76 -4.32
N ALA A 103 -8.78 -0.10 -4.79
CA ALA A 103 -10.20 0.07 -4.56
C ALA A 103 -10.64 -0.24 -3.12
N LEU A 104 -9.96 -1.17 -2.42
CA LEU A 104 -10.18 -1.42 -0.99
C LEU A 104 -9.76 -0.21 -0.15
N VAL A 105 -8.55 0.32 -0.38
CA VAL A 105 -7.99 1.40 0.45
C VAL A 105 -8.78 2.70 0.34
N THR A 106 -9.49 2.90 -0.77
CA THR A 106 -10.34 4.09 -0.99
C THR A 106 -11.71 3.97 -0.32
N ARG A 107 -12.16 2.77 0.08
CA ARG A 107 -13.55 2.52 0.54
C ARG A 107 -13.68 2.07 1.99
N VAL A 108 -12.61 1.57 2.61
CA VAL A 108 -12.60 1.26 4.04
C VAL A 108 -12.83 2.54 4.84
N ARG A 109 -13.83 2.56 5.73
CA ARG A 109 -14.16 3.72 6.58
C ARG A 109 -14.01 3.43 8.06
N SER A 110 -14.03 2.17 8.47
CA SER A 110 -13.85 1.79 9.88
C SER A 110 -12.42 1.97 10.39
N HIS A 111 -11.44 2.02 9.47
CA HIS A 111 -10.02 2.14 9.79
C HIS A 111 -9.36 3.26 9.00
N MET A 112 -8.41 3.97 9.62
CA MET A 112 -7.45 4.80 8.89
C MET A 112 -6.33 3.90 8.38
N LEU A 113 -6.19 3.84 7.06
CA LEU A 113 -5.17 3.06 6.39
C LEU A 113 -3.96 3.94 6.07
N VAL A 114 -2.77 3.53 6.52
CA VAL A 114 -1.53 4.29 6.33
C VAL A 114 -0.46 3.40 5.70
N HIS A 115 0.31 3.93 4.75
CA HIS A 115 1.46 3.22 4.19
C HIS A 115 2.60 3.15 5.21
N ALA A 116 2.55 2.11 6.04
CA ALA A 116 3.48 1.84 7.12
C ALA A 116 3.45 0.35 7.44
N GLY A 117 4.57 -0.14 7.99
CA GLY A 117 4.66 -1.47 8.54
C GLY A 117 4.19 -1.46 9.99
N ALA A 118 3.61 -2.56 10.42
CA ALA A 118 3.15 -2.73 11.78
C ALA A 118 3.55 -4.11 12.30
N VAL A 119 4.14 -4.12 13.49
CA VAL A 119 4.49 -5.32 14.23
C VAL A 119 3.97 -5.20 15.65
N SER A 120 3.85 -6.31 16.36
CA SER A 120 3.58 -6.30 17.79
C SER A 120 4.51 -7.20 18.58
N ARG A 121 4.74 -6.86 19.84
CA ARG A 121 5.48 -7.71 20.77
C ARG A 121 4.88 -7.55 22.15
N ARG A 122 4.60 -8.67 22.83
CA ARG A 122 4.00 -8.68 24.18
C ARG A 122 2.74 -7.80 24.27
N GLY A 123 1.88 -7.87 23.25
CA GLY A 123 0.64 -7.08 23.19
C GLY A 123 0.81 -5.59 22.91
N GLN A 124 2.00 -5.13 22.49
CA GLN A 124 2.27 -3.73 22.15
C GLN A 124 2.47 -3.58 20.65
N GLY A 125 1.70 -2.70 20.00
CA GLY A 125 1.80 -2.38 18.59
C GLY A 125 2.88 -1.32 18.32
N ILE A 126 3.65 -1.54 17.27
CA ILE A 126 4.68 -0.63 16.77
C ILE A 126 4.40 -0.36 15.30
N ILE A 127 4.24 0.91 14.94
CA ILE A 127 4.09 1.37 13.57
C ILE A 127 5.43 1.91 13.09
N ILE A 128 5.88 1.47 11.92
CA ILE A 128 7.14 1.87 11.29
C ILE A 128 6.80 2.49 9.94
N THR A 129 7.03 3.78 9.82
CA THR A 129 6.88 4.53 8.57
C THR A 129 8.25 4.86 8.00
N ALA A 130 8.35 4.90 6.68
CA ALA A 130 9.57 5.19 5.97
C ALA A 130 9.24 5.69 4.56
N ASP A 131 10.22 6.30 3.91
CA ASP A 131 10.19 6.46 2.47
C ASP A 131 10.58 5.19 1.74
N THR A 132 10.17 5.10 0.48
CA THR A 132 10.55 4.01 -0.41
C THR A 132 12.06 3.85 -0.42
N GLY A 133 12.53 2.62 -0.19
CA GLY A 133 13.96 2.30 -0.18
C GLY A 133 14.68 2.50 1.16
N HIS A 134 14.03 3.02 2.20
CA HIS A 134 14.63 3.20 3.54
C HIS A 134 14.61 1.94 4.43
N GLY A 135 14.32 0.77 3.83
CA GLY A 135 14.48 -0.52 4.52
C GLY A 135 13.32 -0.93 5.45
N LYS A 136 12.14 -0.31 5.37
CA LYS A 136 10.94 -0.67 6.18
C LYS A 136 10.62 -2.16 6.13
N THR A 137 10.40 -2.70 4.93
CA THR A 137 10.10 -4.13 4.74
C THR A 137 11.20 -5.01 5.32
N THR A 138 12.46 -4.68 5.07
CA THR A 138 13.62 -5.42 5.60
C THR A 138 13.65 -5.39 7.12
N LEU A 139 13.39 -4.23 7.74
CA LEU A 139 13.32 -4.09 9.20
C LEU A 139 12.15 -4.87 9.79
N VAL A 140 10.97 -4.81 9.18
CA VAL A 140 9.79 -5.58 9.59
C VAL A 140 10.10 -7.08 9.59
N LEU A 141 10.71 -7.59 8.52
CA LEU A 141 11.12 -9.00 8.42
C LEU A 141 12.17 -9.38 9.48
N GLU A 142 13.15 -8.51 9.74
CA GLU A 142 14.15 -8.75 10.79
C GLU A 142 13.52 -8.77 12.19
N LEU A 143 12.54 -7.91 12.47
CA LEU A 143 11.81 -7.92 13.74
C LEU A 143 11.01 -9.22 13.91
N ILE A 144 10.37 -9.70 12.84
CA ILE A 144 9.67 -11.00 12.84
C ILE A 144 10.65 -12.14 13.10
N ARG A 145 11.83 -12.11 12.49
CA ARG A 145 12.91 -13.08 12.77
C ARG A 145 13.31 -13.06 14.26
N ARG A 146 13.25 -11.89 14.91
CA ARG A 146 13.50 -11.68 16.34
C ARG A 146 12.30 -11.94 17.26
N GLY A 147 11.23 -12.54 16.74
CA GLY A 147 10.07 -12.99 17.52
C GLY A 147 9.00 -11.92 17.75
N PHE A 148 9.05 -10.79 17.01
CA PHE A 148 7.87 -9.94 16.89
C PHE A 148 6.80 -10.65 16.08
N LYS A 149 5.55 -10.23 16.30
CA LYS A 149 4.39 -10.65 15.54
C LYS A 149 4.12 -9.67 14.42
N PHE A 150 3.82 -10.19 13.24
CA PHE A 150 3.50 -9.41 12.04
C PHE A 150 2.04 -8.95 12.06
N LEU A 151 1.82 -7.66 11.84
CA LEU A 151 0.48 -7.11 11.60
C LEU A 151 0.34 -6.71 10.12
N SER A 152 1.29 -5.94 9.60
CA SER A 152 1.36 -5.55 8.18
C SER A 152 2.73 -4.98 7.81
N ASP A 153 3.00 -4.77 6.52
CA ASP A 153 4.18 -4.03 6.04
C ASP A 153 3.78 -2.80 5.21
N GLU A 154 2.82 -2.95 4.30
CA GLU A 154 2.46 -1.89 3.35
C GLU A 154 1.22 -1.08 3.78
N MET A 155 0.53 -1.53 4.83
CA MET A 155 -0.80 -1.06 5.18
C MET A 155 -1.05 -1.21 6.68
N ALA A 156 -0.65 -0.23 7.48
CA ALA A 156 -1.04 -0.16 8.89
C ALA A 156 -2.51 0.23 8.96
N ALA A 157 -3.35 -0.64 9.52
CA ALA A 157 -4.78 -0.42 9.67
C ALA A 157 -5.09 0.04 11.09
N LEU A 158 -5.44 1.33 11.25
CA LEU A 158 -5.67 1.93 12.55
C LEU A 158 -7.17 2.01 12.81
N GLY A 159 -7.66 1.28 13.80
CA GLY A 159 -9.07 1.21 14.14
C GLY A 159 -9.57 2.53 14.72
N ARG A 160 -10.61 3.11 14.11
CA ARG A 160 -11.17 4.39 14.55
C ARG A 160 -11.96 4.29 15.86
N ALA A 161 -12.58 3.13 16.10
CA ALA A 161 -13.44 2.92 17.26
C ALA A 161 -12.66 2.44 18.50
N ASP A 162 -11.64 1.62 18.31
CA ASP A 162 -10.89 0.95 19.40
C ASP A 162 -9.46 1.47 19.57
N HIS A 163 -8.99 2.31 18.64
CA HIS A 163 -7.64 2.90 18.63
C HIS A 163 -6.52 1.85 18.64
N LEU A 164 -6.79 0.66 18.09
CA LEU A 164 -5.80 -0.40 17.93
C LEU A 164 -5.18 -0.35 16.54
N VAL A 165 -3.96 -0.87 16.40
CA VAL A 165 -3.42 -1.27 15.10
C VAL A 165 -3.82 -2.70 14.83
N HIS A 166 -4.57 -2.91 13.75
CA HIS A 166 -5.10 -4.21 13.35
C HIS A 166 -4.19 -4.91 12.32
N PRO A 167 -4.13 -6.25 12.33
CA PRO A 167 -3.48 -6.99 11.27
C PRO A 167 -4.13 -6.70 9.92
N PHE A 168 -3.32 -6.51 8.88
CA PHE A 168 -3.74 -6.55 7.49
C PHE A 168 -2.93 -7.61 6.71
N PRO A 169 -3.10 -8.90 7.04
CA PRO A 169 -2.18 -9.98 6.68
C PRO A 169 -2.44 -10.57 5.28
N ARG A 170 -2.43 -9.71 4.25
CA ARG A 170 -2.39 -10.13 2.85
C ARG A 170 -0.98 -10.62 2.48
N SER A 171 -0.86 -11.44 1.42
CA SER A 171 0.45 -11.67 0.81
C SER A 171 1.07 -10.34 0.37
N LEU A 172 2.39 -10.18 0.51
CA LEU A 172 3.09 -8.92 0.24
C LEU A 172 4.03 -9.05 -0.94
N TRP A 173 4.23 -7.95 -1.67
CA TRP A 173 5.29 -7.83 -2.66
C TRP A 173 6.61 -7.53 -1.98
N ILE A 174 7.51 -8.50 -1.92
CA ILE A 174 8.78 -8.38 -1.22
C ILE A 174 9.93 -8.44 -2.23
N ARG A 175 10.86 -7.48 -2.16
CA ARG A 175 12.07 -7.50 -2.98
C ARG A 175 12.97 -8.67 -2.57
N ARG A 176 13.56 -9.38 -3.53
CA ARG A 176 14.47 -10.52 -3.29
C ARG A 176 15.58 -10.16 -2.29
N GLY A 177 16.24 -9.00 -2.48
CA GLY A 177 17.29 -8.54 -1.56
C GLY A 177 16.80 -8.27 -0.13
N ALA A 178 15.53 -7.92 0.08
CA ALA A 178 14.99 -7.74 1.44
C ALA A 178 14.87 -9.09 2.18
N LEU A 179 14.50 -10.17 1.47
CA LEU A 179 14.48 -11.52 2.03
C LEU A 179 15.89 -12.00 2.40
N GLU A 180 16.85 -11.78 1.51
CA GLU A 180 18.26 -12.16 1.72
C GLU A 180 18.84 -11.44 2.93
N MET A 181 18.69 -10.11 3.00
CA MET A 181 19.17 -9.30 4.13
C MET A 181 18.52 -9.67 5.46
N ALA A 182 17.24 -10.01 5.45
CA ALA A 182 16.52 -10.44 6.64
C ALA A 182 16.74 -11.93 6.99
N GLY A 183 17.63 -12.64 6.29
CA GLY A 183 17.99 -14.03 6.63
C GLY A 183 16.96 -15.08 6.21
N PHE A 184 16.18 -14.80 5.16
CA PHE A 184 15.21 -15.73 4.55
C PHE A 184 15.58 -16.11 3.10
N PRO A 185 16.81 -16.59 2.82
CA PRO A 185 17.20 -16.97 1.47
C PRO A 185 16.39 -18.17 0.97
N GLY A 186 16.13 -18.25 -0.33
CA GLY A 186 15.58 -19.45 -0.98
C GLY A 186 14.06 -19.57 -1.03
N LEU A 187 13.30 -18.61 -0.51
CA LEU A 187 11.82 -18.60 -0.59
C LEU A 187 11.24 -18.30 -1.99
N ALA A 188 12.11 -18.17 -3.00
CA ALA A 188 11.76 -17.68 -4.33
C ALA A 188 11.16 -18.72 -5.29
N SER A 189 11.32 -20.02 -5.04
CA SER A 189 11.08 -21.05 -6.07
C SER A 189 9.61 -21.27 -6.45
N ARG A 190 8.66 -20.68 -5.72
CA ARG A 190 7.20 -20.83 -5.95
C ARG A 190 6.40 -19.53 -5.88
N ALA A 191 7.07 -18.40 -5.69
CA ALA A 191 6.41 -17.10 -5.54
C ALA A 191 6.06 -16.50 -6.90
N ILE A 192 4.95 -15.79 -6.98
CA ILE A 192 4.60 -14.99 -8.16
C ILE A 192 5.53 -13.79 -8.18
N GLU A 193 6.06 -13.46 -9.35
CA GLU A 193 6.93 -12.31 -9.55
C GLU A 193 6.20 -11.18 -10.28
N TRP A 194 6.31 -9.96 -9.75
CA TRP A 194 5.72 -8.75 -10.30
C TRP A 194 6.64 -7.58 -9.99
N MET A 195 7.11 -6.87 -11.01
CA MET A 195 8.00 -5.71 -10.87
C MET A 195 9.21 -6.00 -9.95
N ASP A 196 9.93 -7.10 -10.21
CA ASP A 196 11.08 -7.60 -9.42
C ASP A 196 10.79 -7.87 -7.93
N LYS A 197 9.50 -8.03 -7.58
CA LYS A 197 9.04 -8.38 -6.24
C LYS A 197 8.38 -9.76 -6.26
N LEU A 198 8.58 -10.50 -5.18
CA LEU A 198 7.96 -11.80 -4.94
C LEU A 198 6.72 -11.63 -4.08
N LEU A 199 5.60 -12.22 -4.49
CA LEU A 199 4.38 -12.26 -3.69
C LEU A 199 4.47 -13.40 -2.67
N LEU A 200 4.59 -13.06 -1.39
CA LEU A 200 4.76 -14.04 -0.32
C LEU A 200 3.80 -13.78 0.84
N ASP A 201 3.25 -14.85 1.40
CA ASP A 201 2.55 -14.78 2.69
C ASP A 201 3.56 -14.78 3.84
N ILE A 202 3.29 -14.01 4.90
CA ILE A 202 4.21 -13.98 6.03
C ILE A 202 4.37 -15.35 6.72
N GLU A 203 3.34 -16.19 6.69
CA GLU A 203 3.41 -17.54 7.24
C GLU A 203 4.24 -18.50 6.37
N GLU A 204 4.47 -18.17 5.10
CA GLU A 204 5.44 -18.87 4.25
C GLU A 204 6.88 -18.46 4.59
N ILE A 205 7.07 -17.23 5.07
CA ILE A 205 8.38 -16.69 5.47
C ILE A 205 8.77 -17.16 6.88
N LYS A 206 7.86 -16.97 7.84
CA LYS A 206 8.04 -17.36 9.24
C LYS A 206 6.71 -17.87 9.80
N PRO A 207 6.50 -19.20 9.85
CA PRO A 207 5.30 -19.78 10.43
C PRO A 207 5.08 -19.36 11.89
N GLY A 208 3.82 -19.10 12.26
CA GLY A 208 3.40 -18.67 13.59
C GLY A 208 3.79 -17.23 13.92
N SER A 209 4.08 -16.40 12.91
CA SER A 209 4.50 -15.00 13.11
C SER A 209 3.33 -14.02 13.09
N LEU A 210 2.14 -14.39 12.63
CA LEU A 210 0.98 -13.49 12.66
C LEU A 210 0.65 -12.99 14.07
N GLY A 211 0.34 -11.70 14.15
CA GLY A 211 -0.14 -11.04 15.34
C GLY A 211 -1.65 -10.79 15.35
N GLU A 212 -2.12 -10.33 16.49
CA GLU A 212 -3.48 -9.84 16.72
C GLU A 212 -3.47 -8.32 16.88
N ALA A 213 -4.65 -7.72 16.87
CA ALA A 213 -4.80 -6.28 17.10
C ALA A 213 -4.16 -5.88 18.43
N ALA A 214 -3.43 -4.77 18.43
CA ALA A 214 -2.67 -4.33 19.59
C ALA A 214 -2.78 -2.81 19.80
N PRO A 215 -2.74 -2.32 21.05
CA PRO A 215 -2.62 -0.89 21.33
C PRO A 215 -1.34 -0.33 20.71
N ILE A 216 -1.46 0.83 20.07
CA ILE A 216 -0.31 1.54 19.48
C ILE A 216 0.53 2.10 20.64
N ARG A 217 1.77 1.62 20.78
CA ARG A 217 2.71 2.06 21.81
C ARG A 217 3.88 2.84 21.25
N HIS A 218 4.34 2.49 20.06
CA HIS A 218 5.43 3.19 19.41
C HIS A 218 5.12 3.52 17.96
N ILE A 219 5.49 4.73 17.55
CA ILE A 219 5.54 5.14 16.15
C ILE A 219 6.99 5.50 15.83
N ILE A 220 7.53 4.90 14.78
CA ILE A 220 8.93 5.03 14.38
C ILE A 220 8.97 5.54 12.94
N ILE A 221 9.61 6.68 12.74
CA ILE A 221 9.88 7.25 11.43
C ILE A 221 11.32 6.90 11.04
N LEU A 222 11.50 6.11 9.99
CA LEU A 222 12.82 5.88 9.41
C LEU A 222 13.21 7.09 8.56
N GLN A 223 14.39 7.64 8.81
CA GLN A 223 14.89 8.79 8.05
C GLN A 223 16.39 8.63 7.75
N ASP A 224 16.82 9.04 6.57
CA ASP A 224 18.24 9.22 6.28
C ASP A 224 18.75 10.53 6.92
N PRO A 225 19.78 10.49 7.80
CA PRO A 225 20.41 11.69 8.34
C PRO A 225 20.90 12.67 7.28
N ALA A 226 21.23 12.20 6.07
CA ALA A 226 21.65 13.04 4.96
C ALA A 226 20.50 13.92 4.42
N GLU A 227 19.24 13.48 4.56
CA GLU A 227 18.08 14.24 4.12
C GLU A 227 17.79 15.44 5.04
N THR A 228 18.12 15.33 6.33
CA THR A 228 17.95 16.43 7.30
C THR A 228 18.88 17.62 7.02
N GLN A 229 19.97 17.40 6.28
CA GLN A 229 20.96 18.43 5.93
C GLN A 229 20.70 19.08 4.55
N GLY A 230 19.80 18.50 3.74
CA GLY A 230 19.54 18.91 2.36
C GLY A 230 18.27 19.73 2.12
N GLU A 231 17.38 19.88 3.11
CA GLU A 231 16.15 20.65 2.97
C GLU A 231 16.37 22.15 3.22
N ILE A 232 17.15 22.80 2.34
CA ILE A 232 16.72 24.11 1.88
C ILE A 232 15.59 23.80 0.90
N GLN A 233 14.35 24.11 1.28
CA GLN A 233 13.22 24.11 0.36
C GLN A 233 13.51 25.12 -0.75
N ASP A 234 14.19 24.68 -1.79
CA ASP A 234 14.23 25.43 -3.04
C ASP A 234 12.80 25.48 -3.55
N ASN A 235 12.32 26.67 -3.92
CA ASN A 235 11.00 26.90 -4.54
C ASN A 235 10.82 26.17 -5.89
N ALA A 236 11.73 25.27 -6.26
CA ALA A 236 11.82 24.53 -7.53
C ALA A 236 10.89 23.30 -7.63
N GLY A 237 10.13 22.98 -6.57
CA GLY A 237 9.15 21.89 -6.57
C GLY A 237 9.72 20.49 -6.32
N GLN A 238 8.83 19.56 -5.97
CA GLN A 238 9.16 18.18 -5.63
C GLN A 238 9.14 17.29 -6.87
N GLU A 239 10.09 16.36 -6.97
CA GLU A 239 10.07 15.34 -8.02
C GLU A 239 8.97 14.31 -7.78
N LEU A 240 8.32 13.87 -8.85
CA LEU A 240 7.31 12.84 -8.87
C LEU A 240 7.63 11.85 -9.99
N CYS A 241 7.57 10.56 -9.66
CA CYS A 241 7.63 9.48 -10.63
C CYS A 241 6.29 8.73 -10.57
N VAL A 242 5.58 8.66 -11.70
CA VAL A 242 4.29 7.98 -11.82
C VAL A 242 4.42 6.88 -12.86
N MET A 243 4.39 5.63 -12.41
CA MET A 243 4.45 4.48 -13.30
C MET A 243 3.06 4.11 -13.76
N ILE A 244 2.91 3.84 -15.05
CA ILE A 244 1.62 3.54 -15.67
C ILE A 244 1.73 2.31 -16.57
N ASP A 245 0.61 1.62 -16.78
CA ASP A 245 0.60 0.38 -17.58
C ASP A 245 0.82 0.62 -19.07
N ARG A 246 0.43 1.80 -19.57
CA ARG A 246 0.67 2.25 -20.94
C ARG A 246 0.67 3.77 -21.00
N LEU A 247 1.37 4.33 -21.98
CA LEU A 247 1.40 5.76 -22.26
C LEU A 247 0.84 6.03 -23.65
N ASP A 248 0.02 7.08 -23.79
CA ASP A 248 -0.36 7.66 -25.08
C ASP A 248 0.14 9.11 -25.19
N ASP A 249 0.38 9.58 -26.42
CA ASP A 249 0.96 10.91 -26.67
C ASP A 249 0.08 12.05 -26.11
N THR A 250 -1.23 11.83 -26.06
CA THR A 250 -2.17 12.85 -25.56
C THR A 250 -2.06 12.97 -24.04
N LEU A 251 -1.91 11.85 -23.32
CA LEU A 251 -1.67 11.85 -21.88
C LEU A 251 -0.37 12.59 -21.57
N LEU A 252 0.72 12.27 -22.26
CA LEU A 252 2.02 12.94 -22.05
C LEU A 252 1.91 14.45 -22.25
N ALA A 253 1.30 14.89 -23.36
CA ALA A 253 1.09 16.30 -23.65
C ALA A 253 0.23 17.00 -22.58
N THR A 254 -0.84 16.35 -22.13
CA THR A 254 -1.75 16.92 -21.12
C THR A 254 -1.07 17.02 -19.75
N VAL A 255 -0.24 16.04 -19.36
CA VAL A 255 0.55 16.09 -18.12
C VAL A 255 1.54 17.26 -18.15
N GLY A 256 2.17 17.53 -19.29
CA GLY A 256 3.06 18.68 -19.48
C GLY A 256 2.37 20.05 -19.38
N GLN A 257 1.03 20.10 -19.44
CA GLN A 257 0.23 21.33 -19.33
C GLN A 257 -0.35 21.55 -17.93
N ILE A 258 -0.12 20.65 -16.98
CA ILE A 258 -0.61 20.82 -15.61
C ILE A 258 0.12 22.00 -14.96
N GLU A 259 -0.66 22.90 -14.34
CA GLU A 259 -0.12 24.08 -13.66
C GLU A 259 0.93 23.70 -12.60
N GLY A 260 2.11 24.31 -12.68
CA GLY A 260 3.23 24.08 -11.76
C GLY A 260 4.00 22.77 -11.99
N VAL A 261 3.70 22.02 -13.06
CA VAL A 261 4.48 20.85 -13.50
C VAL A 261 5.56 21.28 -14.51
N THR A 262 6.78 20.79 -14.34
CA THR A 262 7.91 21.04 -15.23
C THR A 262 8.76 19.78 -15.44
N GLY A 263 9.59 19.77 -16.48
CA GLY A 263 10.61 18.73 -16.68
C GLY A 263 10.07 17.32 -16.90
N VAL A 264 8.87 17.18 -17.50
CA VAL A 264 8.25 15.87 -17.77
C VAL A 264 9.13 15.07 -18.73
N ARG A 265 9.52 13.87 -18.31
CA ARG A 265 10.30 12.89 -19.07
C ARG A 265 9.65 11.52 -18.93
N VAL A 266 9.88 10.68 -19.92
CA VAL A 266 9.44 9.28 -19.90
C VAL A 266 10.68 8.42 -19.79
N GLU A 267 10.75 7.63 -18.74
CA GLU A 267 11.74 6.58 -18.54
C GLU A 267 11.03 5.22 -18.60
N ALA A 268 11.78 4.12 -18.64
CA ALA A 268 11.23 2.78 -18.54
C ALA A 268 11.73 2.15 -17.23
N ASP A 269 10.83 1.57 -16.46
CA ASP A 269 11.15 0.80 -15.25
C ASP A 269 10.33 -0.50 -15.25
N CYS A 270 10.98 -1.63 -15.00
CA CYS A 270 10.36 -2.96 -15.03
C CYS A 270 9.54 -3.25 -16.32
N GLY A 271 9.92 -2.65 -17.46
CA GLY A 271 9.20 -2.77 -18.74
C GLY A 271 7.96 -1.87 -18.89
N PHE A 272 7.68 -0.99 -17.92
CA PHE A 272 6.55 -0.06 -17.94
C PHE A 272 7.00 1.40 -18.11
N PRO A 273 6.17 2.26 -18.75
CA PRO A 273 6.41 3.70 -18.79
C PRO A 273 6.38 4.34 -17.40
N MET A 274 7.42 5.11 -17.08
CA MET A 274 7.55 5.92 -15.87
C MET A 274 7.57 7.40 -16.25
N LEU A 275 6.55 8.14 -15.84
CA LEU A 275 6.50 9.59 -15.99
C LEU A 275 7.31 10.23 -14.86
N ARG A 276 8.43 10.86 -15.18
CA ARG A 276 9.26 11.61 -14.23
C ARG A 276 9.08 13.11 -14.44
N LEU A 277 8.72 13.84 -13.40
CA LEU A 277 8.42 15.27 -13.49
C LEU A 277 8.71 16.00 -12.17
N ARG A 278 8.76 17.33 -12.21
CA ARG A 278 8.78 18.18 -11.01
C ARG A 278 7.48 18.94 -10.89
N ALA A 279 7.00 19.11 -9.66
CA ALA A 279 5.76 19.82 -9.37
C ALA A 279 5.91 20.70 -8.14
N VAL A 280 5.56 21.98 -8.26
CA VAL A 280 5.49 22.92 -7.11
C VAL A 280 4.47 22.41 -6.08
N ARG A 281 3.35 21.85 -6.55
CA ARG A 281 2.31 21.22 -5.74
C ARG A 281 2.17 19.74 -6.09
N ALA A 282 3.07 18.91 -5.57
CA ALA A 282 3.13 17.49 -5.92
C ALA A 282 1.80 16.73 -5.74
N SER A 283 1.14 16.85 -4.59
CA SER A 283 -0.15 16.17 -4.35
C SER A 283 -1.24 16.63 -5.33
N PHE A 284 -1.22 17.91 -5.73
CA PHE A 284 -2.16 18.41 -6.74
C PHE A 284 -1.85 17.83 -8.12
N ALA A 285 -0.59 17.91 -8.56
CA ALA A 285 -0.17 17.34 -9.84
C ALA A 285 -0.49 15.85 -9.94
N LEU A 286 -0.19 15.07 -8.90
CA LEU A 286 -0.51 13.64 -8.82
C LEU A 286 -2.02 13.41 -8.99
N SER A 287 -2.87 14.12 -8.26
CA SER A 287 -4.33 13.97 -8.38
C SER A 287 -4.86 14.26 -9.80
N ARG A 288 -4.24 15.22 -10.51
CA ARG A 288 -4.57 15.53 -11.91
C ARG A 288 -4.12 14.42 -12.85
N ILE A 289 -2.92 13.87 -12.65
CA ILE A 289 -2.39 12.75 -13.45
C ILE A 289 -3.27 11.50 -13.25
N GLU A 290 -3.63 11.16 -12.01
CA GLU A 290 -4.51 10.03 -11.71
C GLU A 290 -5.90 10.21 -12.35
N ALA A 291 -6.45 11.43 -12.34
CA ALA A 291 -7.70 11.74 -13.01
C ALA A 291 -7.61 11.52 -14.53
N LEU A 292 -6.55 12.01 -15.17
CA LEU A 292 -6.30 11.83 -16.62
C LEU A 292 -6.12 10.35 -16.98
N CYS A 293 -5.37 9.59 -16.17
CA CYS A 293 -5.20 8.16 -16.36
C CYS A 293 -6.55 7.44 -16.28
N ARG A 294 -7.36 7.76 -15.27
CA ARG A 294 -8.69 7.17 -15.08
C ARG A 294 -9.67 7.47 -16.22
N GLU A 295 -9.66 8.69 -16.77
CA GLU A 295 -10.46 9.04 -17.95
C GLU A 295 -10.11 8.17 -19.16
N ARG A 296 -8.82 7.86 -19.30
CA ARG A 296 -8.25 7.06 -20.40
C ARG A 296 -8.20 5.55 -20.11
N ARG A 297 -8.67 5.11 -18.95
CA ARG A 297 -8.59 3.72 -18.46
C ARG A 297 -7.16 3.19 -18.37
N ILE A 298 -6.21 4.08 -18.10
CA ILE A 298 -4.80 3.77 -17.85
C ILE A 298 -4.64 3.51 -16.36
N LEU A 299 -3.93 2.45 -16.00
CA LEU A 299 -3.67 2.08 -14.62
C LEU A 299 -2.40 2.78 -14.13
N VAL A 300 -2.49 3.39 -12.96
CA VAL A 300 -1.32 3.84 -12.21
C VAL A 300 -0.82 2.66 -11.39
N LEU A 301 0.42 2.24 -11.63
CA LEU A 301 1.01 1.04 -11.07
C LEU A 301 1.89 1.32 -9.84
N ASP A 302 2.56 2.47 -9.82
CA ASP A 302 3.37 2.90 -8.68
C ASP A 302 3.53 4.43 -8.70
N VAL A 303 3.75 5.02 -7.53
CA VAL A 303 3.99 6.45 -7.37
C VAL A 303 5.12 6.66 -6.37
N ILE A 304 6.20 7.28 -6.83
CA ILE A 304 7.34 7.64 -6.00
C ILE A 304 7.39 9.16 -5.89
N LYS A 305 7.45 9.66 -4.64
CA LYS A 305 7.54 11.10 -4.35
C LYS A 305 8.95 11.44 -3.86
N GLY A 306 9.56 12.45 -4.47
CA GLY A 306 10.89 12.96 -4.14
C GLY A 306 12.03 12.22 -4.84
N ALA A 307 13.06 12.99 -5.24
CA ALA A 307 14.34 12.47 -5.70
C ALA A 307 15.21 12.19 -4.48
N ARG A 308 14.90 11.12 -3.72
CA ARG A 308 15.69 10.78 -2.54
C ARG A 308 16.75 9.76 -2.92
N ALA A 309 18.01 10.12 -2.71
CA ALA A 309 19.12 9.18 -2.86
C ALA A 309 18.85 7.99 -1.95
N ARG A 310 19.14 6.77 -2.42
CA ARG A 310 18.99 5.60 -1.55
C ARG A 310 20.02 5.70 -0.42
N PRO A 311 19.61 5.53 0.84
CA PRO A 311 20.56 5.51 1.94
C PRO A 311 21.60 4.41 1.76
N THR A 312 22.83 4.66 2.18
CA THR A 312 23.91 3.65 2.12
C THR A 312 23.81 2.62 3.25
N PHE A 313 23.07 2.94 4.32
CA PHE A 313 22.94 2.12 5.54
C PHE A 313 24.27 1.88 6.29
N GLU A 314 25.34 2.60 5.96
CA GLU A 314 26.66 2.42 6.59
C GLU A 314 26.83 3.21 7.88
N ARG A 315 26.01 4.24 8.09
CA ARG A 315 26.07 5.10 9.29
C ARG A 315 25.37 4.41 10.47
N PRO A 316 25.90 4.51 11.70
CA PRO A 316 25.26 3.92 12.87
C PRO A 316 23.80 4.36 13.03
N ALA A 317 22.95 3.41 13.41
CA ALA A 317 21.55 3.69 13.67
C ALA A 317 21.40 4.42 15.02
N THR A 318 20.57 5.45 15.06
CA THR A 318 20.29 6.23 16.27
C THR A 318 18.80 6.46 16.40
N LEU A 319 18.31 6.42 17.62
CA LEU A 319 16.89 6.60 17.93
C LEU A 319 16.73 7.85 18.81
N LYS A 320 15.82 8.75 18.42
CA LYS A 320 15.53 9.98 19.16
C LYS A 320 14.03 10.18 19.29
N PRO A 321 13.53 10.68 20.43
CA PRO A 321 12.12 11.04 20.57
C PRO A 321 11.79 12.22 19.65
N ILE A 322 10.55 12.26 19.16
CA ILE A 322 10.02 13.37 18.35
C ILE A 322 8.66 13.83 18.88
N PRO A 323 8.25 15.08 18.60
CA PRO A 323 6.91 15.55 18.94
C PRO A 323 5.83 14.70 18.28
N LYS A 324 4.74 14.44 19.01
CA LYS A 324 3.58 13.70 18.50
C LYS A 324 3.00 14.33 17.24
N SER A 325 2.94 15.66 17.17
CA SER A 325 2.46 16.39 16.00
C SER A 325 3.27 16.09 14.74
N GLN A 326 4.60 15.94 14.85
CA GLN A 326 5.47 15.55 13.74
C GLN A 326 5.13 14.13 13.25
N ALA A 327 4.93 13.19 14.16
CA ALA A 327 4.53 11.83 13.80
C ALA A 327 3.14 11.75 13.17
N VAL A 328 2.16 12.53 13.66
CA VAL A 328 0.83 12.61 13.04
C VAL A 328 0.93 13.18 11.62
N MET A 329 1.73 14.22 11.39
CA MET A 329 1.95 14.76 10.04
C MET A 329 2.58 13.73 9.11
N GLU A 330 3.53 12.96 9.60
CA GLU A 330 4.20 11.93 8.81
C GLU A 330 3.27 10.77 8.43
N LEU A 331 2.42 10.33 9.36
CA LEU A 331 1.42 9.32 9.06
C LEU A 331 0.31 9.87 8.15
N LEU A 332 -0.09 11.14 8.32
CA LEU A 332 -1.08 11.78 7.46
C LEU A 332 -0.58 11.91 6.01
N SER A 333 0.70 12.21 5.81
CA SER A 333 1.30 12.29 4.46
C SER A 333 1.29 10.93 3.73
N ARG A 334 1.18 9.84 4.49
CA ARG A 334 1.10 8.44 4.04
C ARG A 334 -0.29 7.83 4.13
N PHE A 335 -1.31 8.63 4.45
CA PHE A 335 -2.70 8.20 4.44
C PHE A 335 -3.10 7.66 3.06
N GLN A 336 -3.70 6.47 3.05
CA GLN A 336 -4.04 5.74 1.84
C GLN A 336 -5.42 6.11 1.31
N GLY A 337 -5.60 5.98 0.00
CA GLY A 337 -6.79 6.43 -0.72
C GLY A 337 -6.79 7.93 -1.06
N GLY A 338 -6.02 8.75 -0.34
CA GLY A 338 -5.77 10.15 -0.67
C GLY A 338 -7.05 10.95 -0.96
N TYR A 339 -7.06 11.71 -2.06
CA TYR A 339 -8.22 12.49 -2.49
C TYR A 339 -9.41 11.63 -2.99
N MET A 340 -9.25 10.32 -3.16
CA MET A 340 -10.33 9.39 -3.53
C MET A 340 -10.90 8.62 -2.34
N SER A 341 -10.41 8.89 -1.12
CA SER A 341 -10.86 8.21 0.08
C SER A 341 -12.30 8.59 0.45
N GLU A 342 -13.19 7.61 0.49
CA GLU A 342 -14.55 7.76 1.02
C GLU A 342 -14.54 8.12 2.50
N LEU A 343 -13.54 7.67 3.26
CA LEU A 343 -13.33 8.07 4.65
C LEU A 343 -13.12 9.59 4.74
N LEU A 344 -12.21 10.14 3.92
CA LEU A 344 -11.97 11.59 3.88
C LEU A 344 -13.24 12.38 3.53
N HIS A 345 -13.98 11.96 2.50
CA HIS A 345 -15.12 12.73 2.00
C HIS A 345 -16.39 12.54 2.83
N ASN A 346 -16.76 11.31 3.14
CA ASN A 346 -18.06 10.99 3.72
C ASN A 346 -18.07 11.17 5.25
N GLU A 347 -16.95 10.87 5.92
CA GLU A 347 -16.85 10.96 7.38
C GLU A 347 -16.24 12.29 7.82
N PHE A 348 -15.24 12.78 7.09
CA PHE A 348 -14.50 13.99 7.45
C PHE A 348 -14.80 15.22 6.59
N GLY A 349 -15.72 15.12 5.62
CA GLY A 349 -16.16 16.25 4.80
C GLY A 349 -15.04 16.89 3.96
N GLY A 350 -14.03 16.11 3.57
CA GLY A 350 -12.86 16.60 2.84
C GLY A 350 -11.84 17.36 3.69
N SER A 351 -11.99 17.40 5.02
CA SER A 351 -11.11 18.18 5.90
C SER A 351 -9.88 17.40 6.34
N SER A 352 -8.70 17.79 5.85
CA SER A 352 -7.40 17.28 6.31
C SER A 352 -7.15 17.58 7.79
N THR A 353 -7.68 18.70 8.31
CA THR A 353 -7.61 19.04 9.74
C THR A 353 -8.40 18.04 10.59
N ARG A 354 -9.58 17.58 10.13
CA ARG A 354 -10.33 16.55 10.87
C ARG A 354 -9.62 15.20 10.83
N LEU A 355 -9.03 14.82 9.69
CA LEU A 355 -8.17 13.63 9.62
C LEU A 355 -6.98 13.71 10.59
N PHE A 356 -6.34 14.87 10.70
CA PHE A 356 -5.27 15.09 11.65
C PHE A 356 -5.73 14.87 13.10
N MET A 357 -6.89 15.42 13.45
CA MET A 357 -7.45 15.27 14.81
C MET A 357 -7.81 13.82 15.11
N GLU A 358 -8.42 13.11 14.16
CA GLU A 358 -8.74 11.67 14.29
C GLU A 358 -7.45 10.86 14.53
N LEU A 359 -6.44 11.05 13.68
CA LEU A 359 -5.18 10.32 13.78
C LEU A 359 -4.45 10.62 15.08
N SER A 360 -4.46 11.88 15.52
CA SER A 360 -3.93 12.27 16.83
C SER A 360 -4.68 11.57 17.98
N GLY A 361 -6.00 11.43 17.88
CA GLY A 361 -6.83 10.67 18.82
C GLY A 361 -6.46 9.20 18.88
N ILE A 362 -6.41 8.54 17.71
CA ILE A 362 -6.05 7.12 17.58
C ILE A 362 -4.64 6.85 18.14
N MET A 363 -3.68 7.74 17.87
CA MET A 363 -2.32 7.60 18.39
C MET A 363 -2.25 7.68 19.93
N GLY A 364 -3.26 8.23 20.60
CA GLY A 364 -3.39 8.18 22.05
C GLY A 364 -2.13 8.64 22.79
N GLN A 365 -1.52 7.75 23.57
CA GLN A 365 -0.28 7.99 24.32
C GLN A 365 0.94 7.27 23.71
N ALA A 366 0.94 7.01 22.39
CA ALA A 366 2.07 6.38 21.73
C ALA A 366 3.33 7.27 21.78
N ASP A 367 4.45 6.65 22.13
CA ASP A 367 5.75 7.31 22.09
C ASP A 367 6.26 7.37 20.64
N CYS A 368 6.61 8.56 20.20
CA CYS A 368 6.99 8.83 18.82
C CYS A 368 8.51 8.99 18.71
N HIS A 369 9.11 8.30 17.74
CA HIS A 369 10.56 8.28 17.56
C HIS A 369 10.94 8.49 16.10
N GLN A 370 12.10 9.08 15.90
CA GLN A 370 12.83 9.06 14.65
C GLN A 370 14.02 8.10 14.79
N LEU A 371 14.11 7.16 13.86
CA LEU A 371 15.19 6.19 13.75
C LEU A 371 16.01 6.50 12.50
N SER A 372 17.29 6.83 12.66
CA SER A 372 18.17 6.98 11.50
C SER A 372 18.41 5.63 10.84
N VAL A 373 18.29 5.57 9.52
CA VAL A 373 18.65 4.38 8.76
C VAL A 373 20.15 4.09 8.90
N GLY A 374 20.48 2.81 9.07
CA GLY A 374 21.82 2.32 9.35
C GLY A 374 21.88 0.80 9.22
N PRO A 375 22.90 0.12 9.77
CA PRO A 375 22.98 -1.33 9.70
C PRO A 375 21.72 -1.99 10.28
N LEU A 376 21.16 -2.96 9.54
CA LEU A 376 19.87 -3.59 9.87
C LEU A 376 19.81 -4.13 11.31
N HIS A 377 20.91 -4.73 11.77
CA HIS A 377 20.97 -5.31 13.11
C HIS A 377 20.88 -4.25 14.21
N GLU A 378 21.52 -3.09 14.04
CA GLU A 378 21.47 -1.96 14.98
C GLU A 378 20.08 -1.33 15.02
N MET A 379 19.47 -1.09 13.85
CA MET A 379 18.10 -0.60 13.76
C MET A 379 17.14 -1.52 14.52
N ALA A 380 17.25 -2.83 14.31
CA ALA A 380 16.41 -3.80 14.98
C ALA A 380 16.71 -3.93 16.48
N ASP A 381 17.96 -3.74 16.93
CA ASP A 381 18.32 -3.69 18.36
C ASP A 381 17.64 -2.51 19.06
N LEU A 382 17.63 -1.33 18.44
CA LEU A 382 16.96 -0.15 18.96
C LEU A 382 15.44 -0.37 19.12
N VAL A 383 14.78 -0.95 18.12
CA VAL A 383 13.34 -1.28 18.22
C VAL A 383 13.06 -2.38 19.25
N CYS A 384 13.92 -3.40 19.34
CA CYS A 384 13.85 -4.42 20.38
C CYS A 384 13.91 -3.83 21.79
N ASN A 385 14.82 -2.88 22.00
CA ASN A 385 15.00 -2.23 23.30
C ASN A 385 13.77 -1.42 23.71
N LEU A 386 13.17 -0.65 22.78
CA LEU A 386 11.91 0.06 23.03
C LEU A 386 10.81 -0.89 23.54
N ALA A 387 10.58 -1.98 22.81
CA ALA A 387 9.54 -2.96 23.14
C ALA A 387 9.77 -3.68 24.49
N ASN A 388 10.99 -3.69 25.01
CA ASN A 388 11.33 -4.33 26.28
C ASN A 388 11.22 -3.38 27.47
N VAL A 389 11.47 -2.08 27.29
CA VAL A 389 11.47 -1.08 28.38
C VAL A 389 10.08 -0.89 29.00
N CYS A 390 9.00 -1.02 28.22
CA CYS A 390 7.63 -0.87 28.73
C CYS A 390 7.13 -2.02 29.65
N SER A 391 7.95 -3.04 29.95
CA SER A 391 7.57 -4.15 30.84
C SER A 391 7.91 -3.94 32.33
N LYS A 392 8.53 -2.80 32.70
CA LYS A 392 8.94 -2.51 34.09
C LYS A 392 8.00 -1.59 34.88
N GLY A 393 6.80 -1.31 34.37
CA GLY A 393 5.84 -0.42 35.02
C GLY A 393 4.41 -0.91 34.90
N SER A 394 4.13 -2.09 35.48
CA SER A 394 2.77 -2.59 35.75
C SER A 394 2.67 -3.03 37.18
#